data_AF-A0A8T0DCB5-F1
#
_entry.id   AF-A0A8T0DCB5-F1
#
_cell.length_a   1.000
_cell.length_b   1.000
_cell.length_c   1.000
_cell.angle_alpha   90.00
_cell.angle_beta   90.00
_cell.angle_gamma   90.00
#
_symmetry.space_group_name_H-M   'P 1'
#
loop_
_entity.id
_entity.type
_entity.pdbx_description
1 polymer ?
#
loop_
_entity_poly.entity_id
_entity_poly.type
_entity_poly.pdbx_seq_one_letter_code
_entity_poly.pdbx_strand_id
1 'polypeptide(L)'
;MHSNHLDRSEIVGLPAALPSIDSAVKPSWHRFPHSLVWTPIPLLTWLFPVIGHMGITSASGIIYDFAGPYTICEDNMGFGWPTMYCQLDMNLAGGQEQWDKAVYKANEVYKLRMHNLFCDNCYCHVALALSSMQYLGRSNWNMIRVALFFLTHARYVSKKHFIATWLPFLLIFGVILVVFTVIILH
;
A
#
# COMPACT_ATOMS: atom_id res chain seq x y z
N MET A 1 -31.32 -48.27 -19.90
CA MET A 1 -30.84 -47.24 -20.85
C MET A 1 -31.82 -46.07 -20.88
N HIS A 2 -31.57 -45.03 -20.08
CA HIS A 2 -31.79 -43.64 -20.50
C HIS A 2 -31.17 -42.71 -19.45
N SER A 3 -29.99 -42.20 -19.80
CA SER A 3 -29.38 -41.01 -19.20
C SER A 3 -30.23 -39.80 -19.57
N ASN A 4 -30.45 -38.87 -18.64
CA ASN A 4 -30.70 -37.45 -18.95
C ASN A 4 -30.13 -36.63 -17.78
N HIS A 5 -28.89 -36.16 -17.92
CA HIS A 5 -28.57 -34.77 -18.24
C HIS A 5 -29.07 -33.79 -17.18
N LEU A 6 -28.23 -33.53 -16.16
CA LEU A 6 -28.34 -32.34 -15.33
C LEU A 6 -28.07 -31.13 -16.23
N ASP A 7 -29.07 -30.29 -16.38
CA ASP A 7 -29.04 -29.09 -17.21
C ASP A 7 -28.03 -28.08 -16.64
N ARG A 8 -27.07 -27.70 -17.49
CA ARG A 8 -26.00 -26.75 -17.20
C ARG A 8 -26.48 -25.35 -17.60
N SER A 9 -27.57 -24.89 -17.00
CA SER A 9 -28.19 -23.61 -17.40
C SER A 9 -28.54 -22.65 -16.25
N GLU A 10 -28.35 -23.02 -14.97
CA GLU A 10 -28.61 -22.13 -13.82
C GLU A 10 -27.35 -21.57 -13.14
N ILE A 11 -26.27 -21.31 -13.89
CA ILE A 11 -25.06 -20.62 -13.35
C ILE A 11 -24.99 -19.15 -13.79
N VAL A 12 -26.13 -18.55 -14.15
CA VAL A 12 -26.22 -17.14 -14.54
C VAL A 12 -26.98 -16.40 -13.45
N GLY A 13 -26.25 -15.73 -12.55
CA GLY A 13 -26.85 -14.77 -11.63
C GLY A 13 -26.34 -14.76 -10.19
N LEU A 14 -25.12 -15.24 -9.89
CA LEU A 14 -24.57 -14.99 -8.56
C LEU A 14 -24.22 -13.48 -8.46
N PRO A 15 -24.81 -12.73 -7.53
CA PRO A 15 -24.37 -11.36 -7.26
C PRO A 15 -22.87 -11.39 -6.93
N ALA A 16 -22.12 -10.36 -7.35
CA ALA A 16 -20.72 -10.20 -6.99
C ALA A 16 -20.54 -10.55 -5.50
N ALA A 17 -19.69 -11.54 -5.22
CA ALA A 17 -19.54 -12.11 -3.89
C ALA A 17 -19.45 -10.99 -2.85
N LEU A 18 -20.36 -11.01 -1.87
CA LEU A 18 -20.31 -10.08 -0.74
C LEU A 18 -18.89 -10.12 -0.16
N PRO A 19 -18.26 -8.96 0.11
CA PRO A 19 -16.96 -8.95 0.76
C PRO A 19 -17.07 -9.81 2.02
N SER A 20 -16.25 -10.87 2.10
CA SER A 20 -16.23 -11.74 3.26
C SER A 20 -16.02 -10.86 4.50
N ILE A 21 -16.65 -11.20 5.62
CA ILE A 21 -16.58 -10.41 6.88
C ILE A 21 -15.11 -10.16 7.31
N ASP A 22 -14.18 -11.00 6.85
CA ASP A 22 -12.73 -10.90 7.08
C ASP A 22 -11.97 -9.91 6.18
N SER A 23 -12.65 -9.26 5.23
CA SER A 23 -12.04 -8.27 4.33
C SER A 23 -12.10 -6.83 4.86
N ALA A 24 -12.86 -6.54 5.92
CA ALA A 24 -12.99 -5.16 6.40
C ALA A 24 -11.69 -4.66 7.07
N VAL A 25 -11.25 -3.44 6.70
CA VAL A 25 -10.13 -2.77 7.36
C VAL A 25 -10.49 -2.41 8.81
N LYS A 26 -9.59 -2.75 9.74
CA LYS A 26 -9.73 -2.51 11.19
C LYS A 26 -8.52 -1.72 11.71
N PRO A 27 -8.49 -0.39 11.57
CA PRO A 27 -7.31 0.41 11.89
C PRO A 27 -6.89 0.37 13.36
N SER A 28 -7.84 0.22 14.30
CA SER A 28 -7.54 0.11 15.73
C SER A 28 -6.78 -1.16 16.10
N TRP A 29 -6.80 -2.16 15.24
CA TRP A 29 -6.07 -3.43 15.37
C TRP A 29 -4.88 -3.49 14.43
N HIS A 30 -4.59 -2.41 13.70
CA HIS A 30 -3.57 -2.37 12.65
C HIS A 30 -3.73 -3.49 11.62
N ARG A 31 -4.99 -3.80 11.25
CA ARG A 31 -5.30 -4.79 10.22
C ARG A 31 -5.87 -4.09 8.99
N PHE A 32 -5.17 -4.25 7.88
CA PHE A 32 -5.55 -3.69 6.59
C PHE A 32 -5.54 -4.80 5.53
N PRO A 33 -6.53 -5.71 5.51
CA PRO A 33 -6.58 -6.83 4.55
C PRO A 33 -6.29 -6.38 3.11
N HIS A 34 -5.40 -7.11 2.42
CA HIS A 34 -5.06 -6.95 0.99
C HIS A 34 -4.94 -5.47 0.54
N SER A 35 -4.16 -4.71 1.30
CA SER A 35 -4.01 -3.27 1.12
C SER A 35 -2.56 -2.89 0.85
N LEU A 36 -2.39 -1.78 0.14
CA LEU A 36 -1.18 -0.96 0.22
C LEU A 36 -1.34 -0.02 1.40
N VAL A 37 -0.27 0.17 2.15
CA VAL A 37 -0.25 1.05 3.33
C VAL A 37 0.89 2.04 3.23
N TRP A 38 0.71 3.22 3.82
CA TRP A 38 1.70 4.29 3.75
C TRP A 38 1.81 5.05 5.06
N THR A 39 3.03 5.44 5.40
CA THR A 39 3.37 6.19 6.62
C THR A 39 4.37 7.32 6.29
N PRO A 40 4.26 8.50 6.92
CA PRO A 40 5.19 9.60 6.70
C PRO A 40 6.59 9.26 7.21
N ILE A 41 7.62 9.59 6.43
CA ILE A 41 9.02 9.51 6.84
C ILE A 41 9.37 10.83 7.56
N PRO A 42 9.81 10.79 8.84
CA PRO A 42 10.20 11.99 9.57
C PRO A 42 11.20 12.84 8.79
N LEU A 43 11.08 14.17 8.89
CA LEU A 43 11.85 15.17 8.14
C LEU A 43 11.60 15.19 6.62
N LEU A 44 11.64 14.05 5.94
CA LEU A 44 11.48 13.97 4.49
C LEU A 44 10.05 14.32 4.05
N THR A 45 9.05 13.69 4.65
CA THR A 45 7.63 13.99 4.36
C THR A 45 7.26 15.40 4.79
N TRP A 46 7.94 15.97 5.79
CA TRP A 46 7.68 17.34 6.23
C TRP A 46 8.09 18.37 5.18
N LEU A 47 9.07 18.05 4.33
CA LEU A 47 9.44 18.90 3.20
C LEU A 47 8.66 18.54 1.93
N PHE A 48 8.35 17.26 1.74
CA PHE A 48 7.65 16.73 0.56
C PHE A 48 6.47 15.83 0.99
N PRO A 49 5.26 16.37 1.24
CA PRO A 49 4.16 15.66 1.90
C PRO A 49 3.60 14.46 1.13
N VAL A 50 3.95 14.31 -0.15
CA VAL A 50 3.59 13.17 -1.01
C VAL A 50 4.62 12.03 -0.99
N ILE A 51 5.82 12.28 -0.45
CA ILE A 51 6.88 11.29 -0.32
C ILE A 51 6.80 10.68 1.07
N GLY A 52 6.77 9.35 1.15
CA GLY A 52 6.81 8.64 2.42
C GLY A 52 7.14 7.19 2.21
N HIS A 53 6.81 6.36 3.20
CA HIS A 53 7.17 4.95 3.23
C HIS A 53 5.96 4.08 2.95
N MET A 54 6.14 3.05 2.13
CA MET A 54 5.06 2.17 1.68
C MET A 54 5.27 0.74 2.15
N GLY A 55 4.18 0.05 2.44
CA GLY A 55 4.13 -1.39 2.64
C GLY A 55 2.99 -2.02 1.88
N ILE A 56 2.97 -3.35 1.87
CA ILE A 56 1.88 -4.17 1.38
C ILE A 56 1.46 -5.14 2.47
N THR A 57 0.19 -5.48 2.54
CA THR A 57 -0.29 -6.43 3.54
C THR A 57 -0.55 -7.80 2.95
N SER A 58 -0.57 -8.84 3.80
CA SER A 58 -1.21 -10.11 3.48
C SER A 58 -2.72 -9.94 3.24
N ALA A 59 -3.37 -11.01 2.78
CA ALA A 59 -4.82 -11.08 2.67
C ALA A 59 -5.52 -10.91 4.04
N SER A 60 -4.89 -11.34 5.13
CA SER A 60 -5.37 -11.16 6.52
C SER A 60 -5.07 -9.77 7.10
N GLY A 61 -4.29 -8.94 6.40
CA GLY A 61 -4.00 -7.57 6.80
C GLY A 61 -2.79 -7.40 7.70
N ILE A 62 -1.89 -8.38 7.76
CA ILE A 62 -0.55 -8.26 8.38
C ILE A 62 0.32 -7.43 7.45
N ILE A 63 0.97 -6.40 7.98
CA ILE A 63 1.74 -5.44 7.19
C ILE A 63 3.17 -5.95 6.96
N TYR A 64 3.68 -5.78 5.73
CA TYR A 64 5.07 -6.00 5.37
C TYR A 64 5.65 -4.79 4.65
N ASP A 65 6.81 -4.32 5.07
CA ASP A 65 7.51 -3.20 4.46
C ASP A 65 9.03 -3.40 4.45
N PHE A 66 9.66 -2.96 3.37
CA PHE A 66 11.11 -2.96 3.23
C PHE A 66 11.70 -1.71 3.85
N ALA A 67 11.98 -1.76 5.15
CA ALA A 67 12.37 -0.62 5.97
C ALA A 67 13.85 -0.22 5.86
N GLY A 68 14.69 -1.10 5.30
CA GLY A 68 16.14 -0.86 5.19
C GLY A 68 16.86 -2.06 4.58
N PRO A 69 18.19 -2.01 4.40
CA PRO A 69 18.94 -3.07 3.73
C PRO A 69 18.66 -4.41 4.40
N TYR A 70 18.30 -5.42 3.61
CA TYR A 70 18.02 -6.78 4.07
C TYR A 70 16.90 -6.89 5.14
N THR A 71 16.11 -5.83 5.32
CA THR A 71 15.19 -5.69 6.46
C THR A 71 13.76 -5.56 5.96
N ILE A 72 13.01 -6.65 6.10
CA ILE A 72 11.55 -6.64 5.99
C ILE A 72 10.99 -6.57 7.40
N CYS A 73 10.25 -5.51 7.68
CA CYS A 73 9.45 -5.39 8.88
C CYS A 73 8.13 -6.15 8.69
N GLU A 74 7.67 -6.82 9.75
CA GLU A 74 6.43 -7.59 9.79
C GLU A 74 5.58 -7.10 10.96
N ASP A 75 4.32 -6.80 10.67
CA ASP A 75 3.31 -6.31 11.61
C ASP A 75 3.73 -5.07 12.43
N ASN A 76 4.75 -4.33 11.98
CA ASN A 76 5.21 -3.08 12.59
C ASN A 76 6.07 -2.31 11.59
N MET A 77 5.49 -1.30 10.93
CA MET A 77 6.20 -0.54 9.89
C MET A 77 7.39 0.24 10.44
N GLY A 78 8.45 0.37 9.63
CA GLY A 78 9.70 1.02 10.04
C GLY A 78 9.57 2.48 10.50
N PHE A 79 8.53 3.21 10.07
CA PHE A 79 8.28 4.61 10.44
C PHE A 79 6.96 4.81 11.18
N GLY A 80 6.45 3.75 11.82
CA GLY A 80 5.19 3.77 12.58
C GLY A 80 3.96 3.46 11.72
N TRP A 81 2.81 3.39 12.38
CA TRP A 81 1.57 2.87 11.79
C TRP A 81 1.07 3.66 10.57
N PRO A 82 0.38 3.00 9.63
CA PRO A 82 -0.14 3.64 8.43
C PRO A 82 -1.01 4.87 8.72
N THR A 83 -0.75 5.97 8.02
CA THR A 83 -1.64 7.14 7.98
C THR A 83 -2.59 7.10 6.80
N MET A 84 -2.22 6.38 5.74
CA MET A 84 -3.01 6.15 4.54
C MET A 84 -2.99 4.68 4.16
N TYR A 85 -4.05 4.24 3.48
CA TYR A 85 -4.14 2.91 2.90
C TYR A 85 -4.96 2.93 1.62
N CYS A 86 -4.71 1.96 0.76
CA CYS A 86 -5.46 1.66 -0.44
C CYS A 86 -5.78 0.18 -0.40
N GLN A 87 -7.05 -0.18 -0.20
CA GLN A 87 -7.49 -1.58 -0.21
C GLN A 87 -7.74 -2.03 -1.66
N LEU A 88 -7.18 -3.17 -2.06
CA LEU A 88 -7.19 -3.65 -3.45
C LEU A 88 -8.24 -4.73 -3.65
N ASP A 89 -8.73 -4.90 -4.87
CA ASP A 89 -9.67 -5.98 -5.17
C ASP A 89 -8.89 -7.29 -5.39
N MET A 90 -9.03 -8.21 -4.45
CA MET A 90 -8.33 -9.49 -4.46
C MET A 90 -8.73 -10.40 -5.65
N ASN A 91 -9.90 -10.19 -6.26
CA ASN A 91 -10.29 -10.89 -7.48
C ASN A 91 -9.39 -10.51 -8.67
N LEU A 92 -8.86 -9.28 -8.66
CA LEU A 92 -7.95 -8.78 -9.69
C LEU A 92 -6.50 -9.24 -9.49
N ALA A 93 -6.23 -10.00 -8.42
CA ALA A 93 -4.94 -10.59 -8.08
C ALA A 93 -4.92 -12.13 -8.19
N GLY A 94 -6.01 -12.75 -8.67
CA GLY A 94 -6.13 -14.22 -8.72
C GLY A 94 -6.49 -14.87 -7.39
N GLY A 95 -7.02 -14.10 -6.42
CA GLY A 95 -7.49 -14.61 -5.14
C GLY A 95 -6.44 -14.60 -4.02
N GLN A 96 -6.87 -15.02 -2.83
CA GLN A 96 -6.09 -14.94 -1.59
C GLN A 96 -4.76 -15.69 -1.64
N GLU A 97 -4.76 -16.93 -2.13
CA GLU A 97 -3.54 -17.75 -2.19
C GLU A 97 -2.47 -17.09 -3.06
N GLN A 98 -2.86 -16.60 -4.25
CA GLN A 98 -1.94 -15.92 -5.16
C GLN A 98 -1.41 -14.60 -4.57
N TRP A 99 -2.26 -13.86 -3.86
CA TRP A 99 -1.89 -12.64 -3.15
C TRP A 99 -0.80 -12.91 -2.10
N ASP A 100 -1.07 -13.82 -1.17
CA ASP A 100 -0.15 -14.13 -0.06
C ASP A 100 1.17 -14.72 -0.58
N LYS A 101 1.10 -15.58 -1.59
CA LYS A 101 2.29 -16.13 -2.25
C LYS A 101 3.14 -15.04 -2.90
N ALA A 102 2.53 -14.04 -3.53
CA ALA A 102 3.23 -12.94 -4.16
C ALA A 102 3.86 -11.98 -3.13
N VAL A 103 3.16 -11.69 -2.03
CA VAL A 103 3.70 -10.93 -0.90
C VAL A 103 4.89 -11.66 -0.28
N TYR A 104 4.74 -12.95 0.02
CA TYR A 104 5.82 -13.78 0.56
C TYR A 104 7.05 -13.79 -0.37
N LYS A 105 6.84 -14.00 -1.68
CA LYS A 105 7.92 -13.95 -2.67
C LYS A 105 8.64 -12.60 -2.67
N ALA A 106 7.90 -11.49 -2.61
CA ALA A 106 8.51 -10.16 -2.56
C ALA A 106 9.35 -9.98 -1.28
N ASN A 107 8.84 -10.45 -0.14
CA ASN A 107 9.58 -10.42 1.12
C ASN A 107 10.89 -11.21 1.03
N GLU A 108 10.86 -12.44 0.53
CA GLU A 108 12.07 -13.28 0.39
C GLU A 108 13.11 -12.65 -0.54
N VAL A 109 12.69 -12.02 -1.64
CA VAL A 109 13.61 -11.32 -2.54
C VAL A 109 14.25 -10.11 -1.84
N TYR A 110 13.47 -9.30 -1.12
CA TYR A 110 13.97 -8.07 -0.52
C TYR A 110 14.71 -8.27 0.80
N LYS A 111 14.52 -9.40 1.49
CA LYS A 111 15.43 -9.86 2.57
C LYS A 111 16.88 -10.01 2.10
N LEU A 112 17.10 -10.23 0.81
CA LEU A 112 18.43 -10.41 0.22
C LEU A 112 18.94 -9.14 -0.50
N ARG A 113 18.19 -8.04 -0.49
CA ARG A 113 18.54 -6.82 -1.24
C ARG A 113 19.09 -5.70 -0.35
N MET A 114 20.06 -4.99 -0.89
CA MET A 114 20.56 -3.74 -0.30
C MET A 114 19.55 -2.62 -0.59
N HIS A 115 19.13 -1.90 0.45
CA HIS A 115 18.16 -0.81 0.31
C HIS A 115 18.87 0.46 -0.17
N ASN A 116 18.33 1.08 -1.23
CA ASN A 116 18.76 2.41 -1.66
C ASN A 116 17.54 3.33 -1.72
N LEU A 117 17.60 4.45 -0.98
CA LEU A 117 16.47 5.35 -0.72
C LEU A 117 15.73 5.77 -2.01
N PHE A 118 16.43 5.92 -3.13
CA PHE A 118 15.88 6.41 -4.39
C PHE A 118 15.74 5.37 -5.52
N CYS A 119 16.46 4.24 -5.49
CA CYS A 119 16.56 3.34 -6.65
C CYS A 119 16.17 1.86 -6.38
N ASP A 120 16.16 1.42 -5.13
CA ASP A 120 15.66 0.09 -4.71
C ASP A 120 15.05 0.21 -3.32
N ASN A 121 13.85 0.77 -3.28
CA ASN A 121 13.16 1.20 -2.06
C ASN A 121 11.87 0.41 -1.85
N CYS A 122 11.12 0.80 -0.83
CA CYS A 122 9.85 0.18 -0.45
C CYS A 122 8.79 0.14 -1.58
N TYR A 123 8.79 1.10 -2.51
CA TYR A 123 7.89 1.07 -3.67
C TYR A 123 8.27 -0.02 -4.67
N CYS A 124 9.56 -0.32 -4.81
CA CYS A 124 10.03 -1.43 -5.65
C CYS A 124 9.63 -2.80 -5.06
N HIS A 125 9.64 -2.92 -3.72
CA HIS A 125 9.16 -4.11 -3.01
C HIS A 125 7.67 -4.35 -3.30
N VAL A 126 6.84 -3.32 -3.13
CA VAL A 126 5.41 -3.39 -3.46
C VAL A 126 5.19 -3.67 -4.95
N ALA A 127 5.94 -3.04 -5.85
CA ALA A 127 5.85 -3.26 -7.28
C ALA A 127 6.17 -4.72 -7.67
N LEU A 128 7.14 -5.35 -7.00
CA LEU A 128 7.45 -6.76 -7.21
C LEU A 128 6.30 -7.67 -6.78
N ALA A 129 5.65 -7.38 -5.65
CA ALA A 129 4.49 -8.12 -5.18
C ALA A 129 3.34 -8.00 -6.18
N LEU A 130 2.95 -6.78 -6.57
CA LEU A 130 1.87 -6.53 -7.53
C LEU A 130 2.14 -7.17 -8.90
N SER A 131 3.40 -7.13 -9.38
CA SER A 131 3.81 -7.82 -10.60
C SER A 131 3.71 -9.34 -10.47
N SER A 132 4.05 -9.90 -9.31
CA SER A 132 4.05 -11.35 -9.07
C SER A 132 2.64 -11.92 -8.95
N MET A 133 1.68 -11.16 -8.41
CA MET A 133 0.25 -11.51 -8.41
C MET A 133 -0.50 -11.08 -9.68
N GLN A 134 0.20 -10.47 -10.64
CA GLN A 134 -0.38 -9.95 -11.88
C GLN A 134 -1.57 -9.02 -11.64
N TYR A 135 -1.50 -8.16 -10.62
CA TYR A 135 -2.62 -7.29 -10.24
C TYR A 135 -3.06 -6.43 -11.43
N LEU A 136 -4.37 -6.41 -11.71
CA LEU A 136 -4.98 -5.79 -12.91
C LEU A 136 -4.49 -6.40 -14.24
N GLY A 137 -4.11 -7.69 -14.24
CA GLY A 137 -3.56 -8.37 -15.42
C GLY A 137 -2.17 -7.87 -15.82
N ARG A 138 -1.44 -7.20 -14.93
CA ARG A 138 -0.13 -6.59 -15.24
C ARG A 138 1.00 -7.23 -14.43
N SER A 139 2.05 -7.65 -15.13
CA SER A 139 3.28 -8.20 -14.53
C SER A 139 4.46 -7.22 -14.52
N ASN A 140 4.24 -5.96 -14.89
CA ASN A 140 5.28 -4.95 -15.05
C ASN A 140 5.01 -3.69 -14.19
N TRP A 141 4.56 -3.88 -12.95
CA TRP A 141 4.50 -2.80 -11.97
C TRP A 141 5.91 -2.31 -11.66
N ASN A 142 6.05 -1.00 -11.45
CA ASN A 142 7.29 -0.35 -11.04
C ASN A 142 6.98 0.74 -10.01
N MET A 143 8.01 1.31 -9.39
CA MET A 143 7.83 2.28 -8.30
C MET A 143 6.94 3.47 -8.68
N ILE A 144 7.06 3.98 -9.92
CA ILE A 144 6.31 5.14 -10.40
C ILE A 144 4.83 4.79 -10.56
N ARG A 145 4.52 3.63 -11.15
CA ARG A 145 3.14 3.14 -11.31
C ARG A 145 2.48 2.91 -9.95
N VAL A 146 3.22 2.34 -9.00
CA VAL A 146 2.74 2.15 -7.63
C VAL A 146 2.45 3.50 -6.97
N ALA A 147 3.38 4.45 -7.05
CA ALA A 147 3.20 5.78 -6.48
C ALA A 147 1.97 6.52 -7.05
N LEU A 148 1.83 6.55 -8.38
CA LEU A 148 0.69 7.19 -9.04
C LEU A 148 -0.64 6.50 -8.72
N PHE A 149 -0.65 5.16 -8.71
CA PHE A 149 -1.83 4.37 -8.35
C PHE A 149 -2.24 4.67 -6.90
N PHE A 150 -1.28 4.66 -5.98
CA PHE A 150 -1.55 4.93 -4.57
C PHE A 150 -2.05 6.36 -4.35
N LEU A 151 -1.40 7.38 -4.93
CA LEU A 151 -1.81 8.78 -4.78
C LEU A 151 -3.25 9.05 -5.27
N THR A 152 -3.74 8.26 -6.22
CA THR A 152 -5.08 8.43 -6.79
C THR A 152 -6.17 7.61 -6.08
N HIS A 153 -5.80 6.53 -5.38
CA HIS A 153 -6.76 5.60 -4.76
C HIS A 153 -6.69 5.52 -3.23
N ALA A 154 -5.61 6.03 -2.63
CA ALA A 154 -5.42 5.97 -1.19
C ALA A 154 -6.38 6.90 -0.44
N ARG A 155 -6.72 6.49 0.77
CA ARG A 155 -7.48 7.28 1.74
C ARG A 155 -6.76 7.32 3.07
N TYR A 156 -6.95 8.42 3.80
CA TYR A 156 -6.44 8.55 5.15
C TYR A 156 -7.18 7.61 6.11
N VAL A 157 -6.44 7.06 7.07
CA VAL A 157 -7.01 6.22 8.14
C VAL A 157 -8.01 7.01 8.98
N SER A 158 -7.74 8.30 9.23
CA SER A 158 -8.69 9.21 9.87
C SER A 158 -8.33 10.68 9.60
N LYS A 159 -9.21 11.61 9.99
CA LYS A 159 -8.93 13.06 9.94
C LYS A 159 -7.69 13.46 10.75
N LYS A 160 -7.43 12.78 11.88
CA LYS A 160 -6.21 12.99 12.68
C LYS A 160 -4.96 12.68 11.87
N HIS A 161 -4.97 11.58 11.12
CA HIS A 161 -3.84 11.18 10.28
C HIS A 161 -3.63 12.17 9.13
N PHE A 162 -4.71 12.69 8.52
CA PHE A 162 -4.60 13.78 7.54
C PHE A 162 -3.87 14.98 8.13
N ILE A 163 -4.32 15.49 9.29
CA ILE A 163 -3.69 16.65 9.93
C ILE A 163 -2.22 16.35 10.27
N ALA A 164 -1.94 15.18 10.84
CA ALA A 164 -0.57 14.78 11.22
C ALA A 164 0.39 14.69 10.03
N THR A 165 -0.10 14.31 8.83
CA THR A 165 0.71 14.25 7.62
C THR A 165 1.02 15.65 7.06
N TRP A 166 0.06 16.58 7.04
CA TRP A 166 0.22 17.88 6.38
C TRP A 166 0.71 19.01 7.28
N LEU A 167 0.41 18.97 8.58
CA LEU A 167 0.71 20.06 9.51
C LEU A 167 2.20 20.42 9.56
N PRO A 168 3.15 19.47 9.65
CA PRO A 168 4.58 19.82 9.67
C PRO A 168 5.02 20.59 8.41
N PHE A 169 4.55 20.16 7.23
CA PHE A 169 4.84 20.85 5.97
C PHE A 169 4.30 22.28 5.96
N LEU A 170 3.05 22.46 6.37
CA LEU A 170 2.42 23.78 6.41
C LEU A 170 3.14 24.75 7.36
N LEU A 171 3.63 24.26 8.51
CA LEU A 171 4.39 25.07 9.46
C LEU A 171 5.76 25.48 8.89
N ILE A 172 6.52 24.53 8.33
CA ILE A 172 7.83 24.81 7.74
C ILE A 172 7.69 25.78 6.55
N PHE A 173 6.74 25.49 5.66
CA PHE A 173 6.46 26.34 4.50
C PHE A 173 6.02 27.75 4.93
N GLY A 174 5.17 27.86 5.95
CA GLY A 174 4.77 29.15 6.52
C GLY A 174 5.95 29.97 7.05
N VAL A 175 6.88 29.34 7.79
CA VAL A 175 8.09 30.02 8.29
C VAL A 175 8.97 30.48 7.13
N ILE A 176 9.21 29.62 6.13
CA ILE A 176 10.01 29.97 4.94
C ILE A 176 9.39 31.17 4.22
N LEU A 177 8.07 31.19 4.02
CA LEU A 177 7.38 32.31 3.38
C LEU A 177 7.50 33.62 4.16
N VAL A 178 7.37 33.58 5.49
CA VAL A 178 7.54 34.78 6.33
C VAL A 178 8.97 35.32 6.23
N VAL A 179 9.98 34.45 6.39
CA VAL A 179 11.39 34.84 6.29
C VAL A 179 11.71 35.42 4.91
N PHE A 180 11.26 34.75 3.86
CA PHE A 180 11.45 35.22 2.48
C PHE A 180 10.81 36.59 2.25
N THR A 181 9.61 36.80 2.79
CA THR A 181 8.89 38.07 2.66
C THR A 181 9.58 39.19 3.43
N VAL A 182 10.06 38.94 4.65
CA VAL A 182 10.83 39.93 5.44
C VAL A 182 12.14 40.30 4.73
N ILE A 183 12.86 39.34 4.16
CA ILE A 183 14.13 39.58 3.45
C ILE A 183 13.92 40.38 2.16
N ILE A 184 12.79 40.21 1.47
CA ILE A 184 12.52 40.93 0.21
C ILE A 184 12.00 42.35 0.47
N LEU A 185 11.27 42.55 1.57
CA LEU A 185 10.66 43.84 1.92
C LEU A 185 11.59 44.76 2.74
N HIS A 186 12.79 44.31 3.10
CA HIS A 186 13.84 45.09 3.76
C HIS A 186 15.15 45.05 2.98
#